data_AF-A0A3N5UBR6-F1
#
_entry.id   AF-A0A3N5UBR6-F1
#
_cell.length_a   1.000
_cell.length_b   1.000
_cell.length_c   1.000
_cell.angle_alpha   90.00
_cell.angle_beta   90.00
_cell.angle_gamma   90.00
#
_symmetry.space_group_name_H-M   'P 1'
#
loop_
_entity.id
_entity.type
_entity.pdbx_description
1 polymer ?
#
loop_
_entity_poly.entity_id
_entity_poly.type
_entity_poly.pdbx_seq_one_letter_code
_entity_poly.pdbx_strand_id
1 'polypeptide(L)'
;MTAEEFFLTLRPEPRKQGARIEKAKYDVMRNAILENLRAHGALSFTRLGNLVEEQLLKKFDGSVMWYYTTVKLDMEARGEIRRTPSSEPELIELV
;
A
#
# COMPACT_ATOMS: atom_id res chain seq x y z
N MET A 1 -22.31 8.39 -14.90
CA MET A 1 -22.36 7.08 -14.23
C MET A 1 -20.96 6.49 -14.28
N THR A 2 -20.11 6.83 -13.32
CA THR A 2 -18.79 6.18 -13.20
C THR A 2 -19.03 4.81 -12.60
N ALA A 3 -18.84 3.76 -13.39
CA ALA A 3 -18.88 2.41 -12.87
C ALA A 3 -17.84 2.31 -11.74
N GLU A 4 -18.27 1.90 -10.55
CA GLU A 4 -17.36 1.57 -9.46
C GLU A 4 -16.56 0.35 -9.90
N GLU A 5 -15.40 0.58 -10.51
CA GLU A 5 -14.48 -0.50 -10.87
C GLU A 5 -13.89 -1.05 -9.57
N PHE A 6 -14.13 -2.33 -9.32
CA PHE A 6 -13.56 -3.03 -8.16
C PHE A 6 -12.28 -3.74 -8.57
N PHE A 7 -11.26 -3.62 -7.73
CA PHE A 7 -9.97 -4.26 -7.87
C PHE A 7 -9.83 -5.39 -6.84
N LEU A 8 -9.44 -6.57 -7.31
CA LEU A 8 -9.12 -7.69 -6.44
C LEU A 8 -7.62 -7.69 -6.15
N THR A 9 -7.27 -7.49 -4.88
CA THR A 9 -5.87 -7.52 -4.44
C THR A 9 -5.34 -8.95 -4.39
N LEU A 10 -4.04 -9.09 -4.61
CA LEU A 10 -3.27 -10.31 -4.42
C LEU A 10 -2.63 -10.28 -3.04
N ARG A 11 -2.31 -11.47 -2.51
CA ARG A 11 -1.46 -11.60 -1.34
C ARG A 11 -0.24 -12.44 -1.70
N PRO A 12 0.91 -12.16 -1.07
CA PRO A 12 2.11 -12.98 -1.22
C PRO A 12 1.91 -14.39 -0.63
N GLU A 13 0.97 -14.54 0.31
CA GLU A 13 0.56 -15.83 0.84
C GLU A 13 -0.58 -16.44 -0.01
N PRO A 14 -0.35 -17.54 -0.76
CA PRO A 14 -1.33 -18.09 -1.70
C PRO A 14 -2.60 -18.66 -1.03
N ARG A 15 -2.58 -18.87 0.29
CA ARG A 15 -3.73 -19.36 1.07
C ARG A 15 -4.67 -18.26 1.55
N LYS A 16 -4.28 -16.99 1.46
CA LYS A 16 -5.09 -15.85 1.94
C LYS A 16 -5.67 -15.12 0.74
N GLN A 17 -7.00 -15.02 0.67
CA GLN A 17 -7.67 -14.22 -0.35
C GLN A 17 -7.41 -12.73 -0.08
N GLY A 18 -7.11 -11.97 -1.14
CA GLY A 18 -7.02 -10.52 -1.04
C GLY A 18 -8.39 -9.87 -0.89
N ALA A 19 -8.40 -8.62 -0.48
CA ALA A 19 -9.63 -7.84 -0.38
C ALA A 19 -10.06 -7.32 -1.75
N ARG A 20 -11.37 -7.31 -1.99
CA ARG A 20 -11.99 -6.58 -3.10
C ARG A 20 -12.23 -5.15 -2.64
N ILE A 21 -11.55 -4.19 -3.28
CA ILE A 21 -11.60 -2.77 -2.94
C ILE A 21 -11.91 -1.95 -4.17
N GLU A 22 -12.47 -0.76 -3.99
CA GLU A 22 -12.68 0.18 -5.10
C GLU A 22 -11.33 0.54 -5.73
N LYS A 23 -11.24 0.46 -7.06
CA LYS A 23 -10.01 0.75 -7.81
C LYS A 23 -9.53 2.18 -7.56
N ALA A 24 -10.45 3.14 -7.45
CA ALA A 24 -10.10 4.51 -7.11
C ALA A 24 -9.37 4.62 -5.76
N LYS A 25 -9.83 3.89 -4.73
CA LYS A 25 -9.17 3.86 -3.41
C LYS A 25 -7.84 3.13 -3.45
N TYR A 26 -7.75 2.04 -4.22
CA TYR A 26 -6.49 1.34 -4.47
C TYR A 26 -5.46 2.26 -5.12
N ASP A 27 -5.83 2.94 -6.20
CA ASP A 27 -4.94 3.81 -6.96
C ASP A 27 -4.44 4.98 -6.12
N VAL A 28 -5.32 5.62 -5.34
CA VAL A 28 -4.94 6.69 -4.39
C VAL A 28 -3.92 6.19 -3.38
N MET A 29 -4.15 5.01 -2.80
CA MET A 29 -3.25 4.44 -1.79
C MET A 29 -1.91 4.01 -2.39
N ARG A 30 -1.94 3.32 -3.54
CA ARG A 30 -0.75 2.88 -4.28
C ARG A 30 0.11 4.08 -4.68
N ASN A 31 -0.51 5.15 -5.20
CA ASN A 31 0.21 6.35 -5.58
C ASN A 31 0.85 7.04 -4.37
N ALA A 32 0.13 7.18 -3.25
CA ALA A 32 0.69 7.74 -2.01
C ALA A 32 1.92 6.93 -1.52
N ILE A 33 1.85 5.60 -1.56
CA ILE A 33 2.99 4.74 -1.19
C ILE A 33 4.19 4.99 -2.12
N LEU A 34 3.97 4.98 -3.45
CA LEU A 34 5.02 5.18 -4.43
C LEU A 34 5.65 6.57 -4.32
N GLU A 35 4.86 7.62 -4.11
CA GLU A 35 5.33 8.99 -3.93
C GLU A 35 6.24 9.11 -2.71
N ASN A 36 5.82 8.56 -1.56
CA ASN A 36 6.62 8.59 -0.34
C ASN A 36 7.93 7.82 -0.47
N LEU A 37 7.89 6.64 -1.10
CA LEU A 37 9.10 5.85 -1.36
C LEU A 37 10.03 6.52 -2.38
N ARG A 38 9.50 7.22 -3.39
CA ARG A 38 10.32 8.01 -4.34
C ARG A 38 10.94 9.23 -3.68
N ALA A 39 10.22 9.90 -2.78
CA ALA A 39 10.67 11.11 -2.11
C ALA A 39 11.70 10.83 -1.01
N HIS A 40 11.51 9.77 -0.23
CA HIS A 40 12.32 9.47 0.95
C HIS A 40 13.24 8.25 0.80
N GLY A 41 13.05 7.43 -0.25
CA GLY A 41 13.76 6.16 -0.41
C GLY A 41 13.17 5.04 0.44
N ALA A 42 14.03 4.15 0.92
CA ALA A 42 13.63 3.03 1.76
C ALA A 42 13.10 3.53 3.12
N LEU A 43 11.89 3.13 3.49
CA LEU A 43 11.21 3.56 4.71
C LEU A 43 10.75 2.35 5.53
N SER A 44 10.72 2.49 6.86
CA SER A 44 10.14 1.45 7.70
C SER A 44 8.64 1.36 7.52
N PHE A 45 8.05 0.18 7.77
CA PHE A 45 6.59 -0.02 7.70
C PHE A 45 5.81 1.05 8.45
N THR A 46 6.23 1.37 9.68
CA THR A 46 5.61 2.38 10.53
C THR A 46 5.79 3.78 9.95
N ARG A 47 7.00 4.12 9.49
CA ARG A 47 7.26 5.48 8.97
C ARG A 47 6.49 5.74 7.69
N LEU A 48 6.48 4.77 6.78
CA LEU A 48 5.72 4.85 5.53
C LEU A 48 4.22 4.92 5.79
N GLY A 49 3.69 4.11 6.71
CA GLY A 49 2.29 4.15 7.11
C GLY A 49 1.87 5.53 7.64
N ASN A 50 2.67 6.11 8.54
CA ASN A 50 2.39 7.44 9.09
C ASN A 50 2.41 8.53 8.02
N LEU A 51 3.38 8.51 7.10
CA LEU A 51 3.46 9.49 6.01
C LEU A 51 2.27 9.40 5.06
N VAL A 52 1.84 8.17 4.72
CA VAL A 52 0.65 7.92 3.89
C VAL A 52 -0.62 8.40 4.62
N GLU A 53 -0.73 8.14 5.92
CA GLU A 53 -1.84 8.63 6.74
C GLU A 53 -1.90 10.16 6.80
N GLU A 54 -0.76 10.82 7.01
CA GLU A 54 -0.66 12.28 6.97
C GLU A 54 -1.03 12.85 5.58
N GLN A 55 -0.56 12.22 4.49
CA GLN A 55 -0.84 12.65 3.13
C GLN A 55 -2.33 12.54 2.76
N LEU A 56 -2.98 11.48 3.23
CA LEU A 56 -4.37 11.15 2.93
C LEU A 56 -5.36 11.67 3.99
N LEU A 57 -4.85 12.32 5.05
CA LEU A 57 -5.65 12.88 6.13
C LEU A 57 -6.77 13.78 5.57
N LYS A 58 -8.02 13.49 5.96
CA LYS A 58 -9.25 14.18 5.51
C LYS A 58 -9.59 14.05 4.02
N LYS A 59 -8.77 13.37 3.21
CA LYS A 59 -8.99 13.17 1.76
C LYS A 59 -9.41 11.75 1.41
N PHE A 60 -9.23 10.82 2.34
CA PHE A 60 -9.52 9.41 2.14
C PHE A 60 -10.67 8.96 3.04
N ASP A 61 -11.63 8.25 2.44
CA ASP A 61 -12.76 7.66 3.14
C ASP A 61 -12.48 6.20 3.48
N GLY A 62 -12.31 5.92 4.78
CA GLY A 62 -11.99 4.60 5.34
C GLY A 62 -10.72 4.57 6.19
N SER A 63 -10.36 3.37 6.68
CA SER A 63 -9.17 3.18 7.51
C SER A 63 -7.89 3.16 6.67
N VAL A 64 -7.15 4.27 6.64
CA VAL A 64 -5.91 4.40 5.86
C VAL A 64 -4.93 3.26 6.16
N MET A 65 -4.71 2.92 7.43
CA MET A 65 -3.80 1.83 7.81
C MET A 65 -4.23 0.45 7.29
N TRP A 66 -5.53 0.16 7.24
CA TRP A 66 -6.03 -1.10 6.68
C TRP A 66 -5.81 -1.17 5.16
N TYR A 67 -6.13 -0.08 4.45
CA TYR A 67 -5.91 0.01 3.01
C TYR A 67 -4.41 -0.04 2.68
N TYR A 68 -3.59 0.72 3.40
CA TYR A 68 -2.14 0.70 3.29
C TYR A 68 -1.58 -0.72 3.43
N THR A 69 -1.98 -1.45 4.48
CA THR A 69 -1.51 -2.83 4.69
C THR A 69 -1.93 -3.75 3.55
N THR A 70 -3.17 -3.63 3.08
CA THR A 70 -3.72 -4.46 2.00
C THR A 70 -3.02 -4.17 0.66
N VAL A 71 -2.87 -2.89 0.32
CA VAL A 71 -2.24 -2.42 -0.91
C VAL A 71 -0.74 -2.73 -0.91
N LYS A 72 -0.05 -2.54 0.22
CA LYS A 72 1.36 -2.95 0.39
C LYS A 72 1.55 -4.42 0.03
N LEU A 73 0.73 -5.31 0.60
CA LEU A 73 0.85 -6.74 0.35
C LEU A 73 0.60 -7.10 -1.13
N ASP A 74 -0.35 -6.43 -1.78
CA ASP A 74 -0.60 -6.60 -3.21
C ASP A 74 0.58 -6.09 -4.06
N MET A 75 1.11 -4.92 -3.74
CA MET A 75 2.28 -4.35 -4.42
C MET A 75 3.52 -5.24 -4.25
N GLU A 76 3.71 -5.85 -3.07
CA GLU A 76 4.75 -6.86 -2.83
C GLU A 76 4.54 -8.11 -3.67
N ALA A 77 3.29 -8.62 -3.73
CA ALA A 77 2.95 -9.79 -4.54
C ALA A 77 3.13 -9.54 -6.04
N ARG A 78 2.97 -8.28 -6.49
CA ARG A 78 3.20 -7.83 -7.87
C ARG A 78 4.66 -7.48 -8.17
N GLY A 79 5.52 -7.41 -7.16
CA GLY A 79 6.93 -7.06 -7.31
C GLY A 79 7.19 -5.57 -7.56
N GLU A 80 6.28 -4.67 -7.14
CA GLU A 80 6.48 -3.21 -7.25
C GLU A 80 7.30 -2.64 -6.09
N ILE A 81 7.13 -3.23 -4.91
CA ILE A 81 7.89 -2.92 -3.70
C ILE A 81 8.40 -4.23 -3.12
N ARG A 82 9.49 -4.15 -2.38
CA ARG A 82 10.03 -5.29 -1.63
C ARG A 82 10.29 -4.88 -0.20
N ARG A 83 10.12 -5.85 0.70
CA ARG A 83 10.63 -5.76 2.06
C ARG A 83 12.09 -6.17 2.07
N THR A 84 12.93 -5.44 2.78
CA THR A 84 14.31 -5.86 3.02
C THR A 84 14.30 -6.94 4.11
N PRO A 85 14.66 -8.21 3.81
CA PRO A 85 14.75 -9.23 4.83
C PRO A 85 15.85 -8.86 5.85
N SER A 86 15.59 -9.13 7.13
CA SER A 86 16.53 -8.94 8.24
C SER A 86 16.79 -7.50 8.71
N SER A 87 15.91 -6.53 8.40
CA SER A 87 15.92 -5.23 9.07
C SER A 87 14.90 -5.18 10.22
N GLU A 88 15.34 -4.76 11.41
CA GLU A 88 14.46 -4.31 12.48
C GLU A 88 14.63 -2.78 12.62
N PRO A 89 13.64 -1.97 12.22
CA PRO A 89 12.31 -2.30 11.70
C PRO A 89 12.29 -2.79 10.23
N GLU A 90 11.20 -3.46 9.81
CA GLU A 90 10.98 -3.90 8.41
C GLU A 90 11.02 -2.70 7.47
N LEU A 91 12.04 -2.66 6.60
CA LEU A 91 12.22 -1.63 5.59
C LEU A 91 11.52 -2.04 4.29
N ILE A 92 10.91 -1.05 3.66
CA ILE A 92 10.19 -1.18 2.39
C ILE A 92 10.86 -0.25 1.40
N GLU A 93 11.17 -0.79 0.22
CA GLU A 93 11.81 -0.06 -0.87
C GLU A 93 11.16 -0.42 -2.22
N LEU A 94 11.36 0.45 -3.20
CA LEU A 94 10.94 0.19 -4.58
C LEU A 94 11.84 -0.89 -5.19
N VAL A 95 11.24 -1.74 -6.03
CA VAL A 95 11.98 -2.76 -6.81
C VAL A 95 12.58 -2.15 -8.07
#